data_AF-A0A5D0VT36-F1
#
_entry.id   AF-A0A5D0VT36-F1
#
_cell.length_a   1.000
_cell.length_b   1.000
_cell.length_c   1.000
_cell.angle_alpha   90.00
_cell.angle_beta   90.00
_cell.angle_gamma   90.00
#
_symmetry.space_group_name_H-M   'P 1'
#
loop_
_entity.id
_entity.type
_entity.pdbx_description
1 polymer ?
#
loop_
_entity_poly.entity_id
_entity_poly.type
_entity_poly.pdbx_seq_one_letter_code
_entity_poly.pdbx_strand_id
1 'polypeptide(L)'
;MLTIFDLTRQDPKTLQERTLKLGEEAGELAQAVLTVTNAPGSTYKSHTLADVREEAADAAIVALSVLAQTCETREEFEAELDRLMTAKCAKWQEKLKDDVSTR
;
A
#
# COMPACT_ATOMS: atom_id res chain seq x y z
N MET A 1 -12.51 7.28 15.97
CA MET A 1 -11.31 7.14 15.12
C MET A 1 -11.78 7.28 13.68
N LEU A 2 -11.24 8.23 12.90
CA LEU A 2 -11.62 8.39 11.49
C LEU A 2 -11.07 7.22 10.68
N THR A 3 -11.87 6.63 9.79
CA THR A 3 -11.40 5.55 8.92
C THR A 3 -10.86 6.12 7.59
N ILE A 4 -10.09 5.32 6.86
CA ILE A 4 -9.57 5.69 5.53
C ILE A 4 -10.70 6.13 4.60
N PHE A 5 -11.88 5.50 4.68
CA PHE A 5 -13.06 5.90 3.94
C PHE A 5 -13.48 7.35 4.25
N ASP A 6 -13.63 7.72 5.53
CA ASP A 6 -14.03 9.08 5.92
C ASP A 6 -13.04 10.15 5.46
N LEU A 7 -11.75 9.85 5.59
CA LEU A 7 -10.68 10.76 5.17
C LEU A 7 -10.69 10.92 3.65
N THR A 8 -10.90 9.82 2.91
CA THR A 8 -10.99 9.84 1.45
C THR A 8 -12.17 10.68 0.96
N ARG A 9 -13.31 10.67 1.68
CA ARG A 9 -14.48 11.50 1.34
C ARG A 9 -14.26 13.00 1.58
N GLN A 10 -13.35 13.37 2.47
CA GLN A 10 -13.02 14.77 2.79
C GLN A 10 -11.88 15.32 1.94
N ASP A 11 -11.00 14.45 1.42
CA ASP A 11 -9.87 14.82 0.59
C ASP A 11 -10.31 15.13 -0.86
N PRO A 12 -10.08 16.35 -1.38
CA PRO A 12 -10.58 16.77 -2.69
C PRO A 12 -9.89 16.10 -3.88
N LYS A 13 -8.84 15.29 -3.68
CA LYS A 13 -8.13 14.60 -4.76
C LYS A 13 -9.07 13.74 -5.60
N THR A 14 -8.97 13.92 -6.91
CA THR A 14 -9.55 13.03 -7.92
C THR A 14 -8.92 11.63 -7.83
N LEU A 15 -9.58 10.65 -8.44
CA LEU A 15 -9.04 9.27 -8.51
C LEU A 15 -7.66 9.24 -9.19
N GLN A 16 -7.47 10.05 -10.24
CA GLN A 16 -6.21 10.19 -10.96
C GLN A 16 -5.12 10.78 -10.05
N GLU A 17 -5.39 11.89 -9.36
CA GLU A 17 -4.43 12.52 -8.46
C GLU A 17 -4.06 11.62 -7.28
N ARG A 18 -5.03 10.88 -6.73
CA ARG A 18 -4.79 9.92 -5.65
C ARG A 18 -3.96 8.73 -6.12
N THR A 19 -4.21 8.26 -7.34
CA THR A 19 -3.39 7.21 -7.96
C THR A 19 -1.97 7.69 -8.25
N LEU A 20 -1.79 8.96 -8.64
CA LEU A 20 -0.46 9.55 -8.79
C LEU A 20 0.26 9.68 -7.44
N LYS A 21 -0.45 10.09 -6.38
CA LYS A 21 0.10 10.11 -5.02
C LYS A 21 0.56 8.73 -4.57
N LEU A 22 -0.14 7.65 -4.95
CA LEU A 22 0.34 6.29 -4.69
C LEU A 22 1.71 6.01 -5.34
N GLY A 23 1.96 6.55 -6.54
CA GLY A 23 3.26 6.46 -7.20
C GLY A 23 4.36 7.21 -6.46
N GLU A 24 4.03 8.34 -5.84
CA GLU A 24 4.93 9.10 -4.96
C GLU A 24 5.31 8.28 -3.72
N GLU A 25 4.33 7.78 -2.95
CA GLU A 25 4.58 6.98 -1.74
C GLU A 25 5.36 5.68 -2.06
N ALA A 26 5.05 5.03 -3.19
CA ALA A 26 5.77 3.85 -3.62
C ALA A 26 7.24 4.17 -3.96
N GLY A 27 7.51 5.36 -4.48
CA GLY A 27 8.86 5.85 -4.74
C GLY A 27 9.63 6.17 -3.45
N GLU A 28 8.98 6.78 -2.47
CA GLU A 28 9.55 7.07 -1.15
C GLU A 28 9.88 5.78 -0.39
N LEU A 29 8.96 4.81 -0.40
CA LEU A 29 9.22 3.46 0.12
C LEU A 29 10.40 2.79 -0.57
N ALA A 30 10.48 2.85 -1.91
CA ALA A 30 11.60 2.29 -2.65
C ALA A 30 12.91 2.96 -2.25
N GLN A 31 12.94 4.29 -2.11
CA GLN A 31 14.12 5.03 -1.68
C GLN A 31 14.55 4.64 -0.26
N ALA A 32 13.62 4.52 0.69
CA ALA A 32 13.92 4.08 2.05
C ALA A 32 14.55 2.68 2.06
N VAL A 33 13.96 1.73 1.31
CA VAL A 33 14.50 0.36 1.17
C VAL A 33 15.89 0.34 0.54
N LEU A 34 16.09 1.06 -0.57
CA LEU A 34 17.39 1.14 -1.24
C LEU A 34 18.46 1.75 -0.35
N THR A 35 18.10 2.74 0.48
CA THR A 35 18.99 3.36 1.44
C THR A 35 19.43 2.37 2.53
N VAL A 36 18.49 1.71 3.20
CA VAL A 36 18.81 0.78 4.31
C VAL A 36 19.51 -0.51 3.85
N THR A 37 19.35 -0.88 2.58
CA THR A 37 20.04 -2.03 1.97
C THR A 37 21.38 -1.68 1.33
N ASN A 38 21.83 -0.41 1.42
CA ASN A 38 23.06 0.09 0.83
C ASN A 38 23.15 -0.16 -0.69
N ALA A 39 22.04 0.03 -1.42
CA ALA A 39 22.06 -0.06 -2.86
C ALA A 39 23.01 1.00 -3.47
N PRO A 40 23.78 0.66 -4.52
CA PRO A 40 24.68 1.60 -5.18
C PRO A 40 23.93 2.87 -5.64
N GLY A 41 24.45 4.04 -5.26
CA GLY A 41 23.83 5.33 -5.60
C GLY A 41 22.67 5.75 -4.70
N SER A 42 22.36 5.01 -3.63
CA SER A 42 21.23 5.31 -2.72
C SER A 42 21.65 5.61 -1.27
N THR A 43 22.94 5.55 -0.94
CA THR A 43 23.46 5.73 0.43
C THR A 43 23.58 7.19 0.89
N TYR A 44 23.18 8.15 0.07
CA TYR A 44 23.32 9.58 0.37
C TYR A 44 22.29 10.10 1.37
N LYS A 45 21.17 9.38 1.57
CA LYS A 45 20.22 9.63 2.65
C LYS A 45 20.51 8.70 3.84
N SER A 46 20.02 9.07 5.02
CA SER A 46 20.23 8.32 6.27
C SER A 46 18.94 7.68 6.78
N HIS A 47 18.16 7.07 5.88
CA HIS A 47 16.96 6.33 6.29
C HIS A 47 17.34 5.12 7.16
N THR A 48 16.39 4.76 8.01
CA THR A 48 16.42 3.61 8.90
C THR A 48 15.27 2.66 8.55
N LEU A 49 15.21 1.49 9.19
CA LEU A 49 14.06 0.61 9.09
C LEU A 49 12.77 1.24 9.67
N ALA A 50 12.86 2.29 10.48
CA ALA A 50 11.67 3.02 10.94
C ALA A 50 11.03 3.75 9.75
N ASP A 51 11.84 4.44 8.94
CA ASP A 51 11.38 5.11 7.73
C ASP A 51 10.73 4.11 6.76
N VAL A 52 11.35 2.94 6.53
CA VAL A 52 10.72 1.90 5.68
C VAL A 52 9.32 1.51 6.15
N ARG A 53 9.07 1.47 7.47
CA ARG A 53 7.74 1.14 8.02
C ARG A 53 6.75 2.28 7.83
N GLU A 54 7.21 3.52 7.98
CA GLU A 54 6.42 4.73 7.76
C GLU A 54 5.97 4.82 6.29
N GLU A 55 6.92 4.74 5.36
CA GLU A 55 6.63 4.81 3.92
C GLU A 55 5.77 3.62 3.44
N ALA A 56 5.93 2.45 4.07
CA ALA A 56 5.06 1.30 3.78
C ALA A 56 3.62 1.53 4.26
N ALA A 57 3.44 2.22 5.40
CA ALA A 57 2.13 2.61 5.89
C ALA A 57 1.50 3.67 4.99
N ASP A 58 2.26 4.67 4.55
CA ASP A 58 1.78 5.73 3.66
C ASP A 58 1.33 5.16 2.31
N ALA A 59 2.16 4.30 1.68
CA ALA A 59 1.79 3.60 0.46
C ALA A 59 0.51 2.76 0.63
N ALA A 60 0.36 2.06 1.78
CA ALA A 60 -0.84 1.28 2.08
C ALA A 60 -2.08 2.17 2.26
N ILE A 61 -1.95 3.28 2.99
CA ILE A 61 -3.05 4.24 3.22
C ILE A 61 -3.53 4.80 1.88
N VAL A 62 -2.63 5.24 1.01
CA VAL A 62 -3.02 5.81 -0.29
C VAL A 62 -3.62 4.76 -1.20
N ALA A 63 -3.09 3.52 -1.23
CA ALA A 63 -3.70 2.42 -1.99
C ALA A 63 -5.11 2.08 -1.51
N LEU A 64 -5.32 2.02 -0.18
CA LEU A 64 -6.65 1.81 0.40
C LEU A 64 -7.59 3.00 0.15
N SER A 65 -7.04 4.21 0.10
CA SER A 65 -7.81 5.41 -0.24
C SER A 65 -8.25 5.40 -1.71
N VAL A 66 -7.45 4.83 -2.63
CA VAL A 66 -7.87 4.58 -4.02
C VAL A 66 -9.05 3.61 -4.05
N LEU A 67 -8.99 2.48 -3.32
CA LEU A 67 -10.11 1.55 -3.21
C LEU A 67 -11.37 2.25 -2.63
N ALA A 68 -11.21 2.97 -1.53
CA ALA A 68 -12.31 3.68 -0.88
C ALA A 68 -12.99 4.70 -1.81
N GLN A 69 -12.25 5.37 -2.70
CA GLN A 69 -12.83 6.33 -3.65
C GLN A 69 -13.68 5.66 -4.74
N THR A 70 -13.52 4.36 -4.95
CA THR A 70 -14.36 3.58 -5.88
C THR A 70 -15.66 3.07 -5.27
N CYS A 71 -15.83 3.18 -3.95
CA CYS A 71 -17.01 2.72 -3.22
C CYS A 71 -17.93 3.89 -2.89
N GLU A 72 -19.24 3.66 -2.95
CA GLU A 72 -20.25 4.67 -2.62
C GLU A 72 -20.48 4.79 -1.11
N THR A 73 -20.36 3.66 -0.40
CA THR A 73 -20.64 3.56 1.03
C THR A 73 -19.47 2.94 1.79
N ARG A 74 -19.44 3.19 3.10
CA ARG A 74 -18.45 2.59 3.99
C ARG A 74 -18.60 1.07 4.01
N GLU A 75 -19.84 0.60 4.06
CA GLU A 75 -20.18 -0.82 4.13
C GLU A 75 -19.70 -1.56 2.87
N GLU A 76 -19.84 -0.94 1.69
CA GLU A 76 -19.28 -1.46 0.45
C GLU A 76 -17.75 -1.50 0.48
N PHE A 77 -17.10 -0.44 0.95
CA PHE A 77 -15.63 -0.41 1.08
C PHE A 77 -15.11 -1.52 2.00
N GLU A 78 -15.73 -1.70 3.17
CA GLU A 78 -15.34 -2.73 4.14
C GLU A 78 -15.57 -4.13 3.58
N ALA A 79 -16.71 -4.36 2.90
CA ALA A 79 -17.02 -5.64 2.26
C ALA A 79 -16.05 -5.97 1.11
N GLU A 80 -15.73 -5.01 0.25
CA GLU A 80 -14.79 -5.19 -0.85
C GLU A 80 -13.37 -5.40 -0.35
N LEU A 81 -12.93 -4.66 0.67
CA LEU A 81 -11.62 -4.85 1.28
C LEU A 81 -11.47 -6.26 1.84
N ASP A 82 -12.43 -6.73 2.63
CA ASP A 82 -12.40 -8.09 3.21
C ASP A 82 -12.40 -9.17 2.12
N ARG A 83 -13.31 -9.06 1.15
CA ARG A 83 -13.44 -9.99 0.03
C ARG A 83 -12.14 -10.07 -0.79
N LEU A 84 -11.56 -8.93 -1.15
CA LEU A 84 -10.35 -8.86 -1.96
C LEU A 84 -9.13 -9.35 -1.18
N MET A 85 -8.95 -8.93 0.07
CA MET A 85 -7.80 -9.34 0.88
C MET A 85 -7.83 -10.85 1.16
N THR A 86 -8.99 -11.39 1.54
CA THR A 86 -9.16 -12.84 1.76
C THR A 86 -8.80 -13.63 0.50
N ALA A 87 -9.36 -13.25 -0.66
CA ALA A 87 -9.10 -13.95 -1.91
C ALA A 87 -7.63 -13.85 -2.37
N LYS A 88 -7.00 -12.67 -2.22
CA LYS A 88 -5.61 -12.45 -2.64
C LYS A 88 -4.63 -13.17 -1.71
N CYS A 89 -4.87 -13.16 -0.39
CA CYS A 89 -4.06 -13.89 0.58
C CYS A 89 -4.17 -15.41 0.38
N ALA A 90 -5.38 -15.94 0.16
CA ALA A 90 -5.58 -17.36 -0.15
C ALA A 90 -4.79 -17.78 -1.39
N LYS A 91 -4.91 -17.00 -2.49
CA LYS A 91 -4.15 -17.24 -3.72
C LYS A 91 -2.63 -17.16 -3.51
N TRP A 92 -2.16 -16.24 -2.67
CA TRP A 92 -0.73 -16.16 -2.34
C TRP A 92 -0.27 -17.38 -1.54
N GLN A 93 -1.06 -17.84 -0.57
CA GLN A 93 -0.78 -19.04 0.21
C GLN A 93 -0.71 -20.30 -0.66
N GLU A 94 -1.60 -20.44 -1.66
CA GLU A 94 -1.55 -21.54 -2.63
C GLU A 94 -0.23 -21.55 -3.40
N LYS A 95 0.19 -20.40 -3.94
CA LYS A 95 1.48 -20.28 -4.66
C LYS A 95 2.68 -20.67 -3.79
N LEU A 96 2.68 -20.33 -2.51
CA LEU A 96 3.76 -20.70 -1.60
C LEU A 96 3.83 -22.21 -1.37
N LYS A 97 2.70 -22.93 -1.41
CA LYS A 97 2.68 -24.40 -1.30
C LYS A 97 3.22 -25.05 -2.58
N ASP A 98 2.86 -24.51 -3.74
CA ASP A 98 3.34 -25.01 -5.04
C ASP A 98 4.86 -24.82 -5.19
N ASP A 99 5.40 -23.67 -4.76
CA ASP A 99 6.83 -23.37 -4.77
C ASP A 99 7.64 -24.27 -3.82
N VAL A 100 7.06 -24.65 -2.67
CA VAL A 100 7.71 -25.60 -1.74
C VAL A 100 7.63 -27.03 -2.26
N SER A 101 6.59 -27.39 -3.01
CA SER A 101 6.48 -28.72 -3.63
C SER A 101 7.37 -28.92 -4.85
N THR A 102 7.97 -27.85 -5.37
CA THR A 102 8.86 -27.86 -6.56
C THR A 102 10.33 -27.56 -6.24
N ARG A 103 10.67 -27.33 -4.97
CA ARG A 103 12.05 -27.16 -4.45
C ARG A 103 12.46 -28.35 -3.59
#